data_AF-A0A0M4ECP2-F1
#
_entry.id   AF-A0A0M4ECP2-F1
#
_cell.length_a   1.000
_cell.length_b   1.000
_cell.length_c   1.000
_cell.angle_alpha   90.00
_cell.angle_beta   90.00
_cell.angle_gamma   90.00
#
_symmetry.space_group_name_H-M   'P 1'
#
loop_
_entity.id
_entity.type
_entity.pdbx_description
1 polymer ?
#
loop_
_entity_poly.entity_id
_entity_poly.type
_entity_poly.pdbx_seq_one_letter_code
_entity_poly.pdbx_strand_id
1 'polypeptide(L)'
;IMELSPSQIDRKPTLTADGLVQTSNSPFEPTTTSAETQTSNGGGGVNTGGPLTVDQIDVEILPLIYDIVRSVEKDPLENAVKLRESQDCNHKILQLQKRFESAREQIRQLPGIDYNKEEQQQRLELLRSQLKLKQQLIRKYKDTEF
;
A
#
# COMPACT_ATOMS: atom_id res chain seq x y z
N ILE A 1 29.68 -34.38 -26.74
CA ILE A 1 29.93 -33.27 -25.80
C ILE A 1 28.91 -32.19 -26.13
N MET A 2 28.03 -31.90 -25.16
CA MET A 2 27.16 -30.74 -24.98
C MET A 2 26.28 -30.21 -26.14
N GLU A 3 24.99 -30.28 -25.86
CA GLU A 3 23.86 -29.46 -26.30
C GLU A 3 24.13 -27.95 -26.09
N LEU A 4 23.48 -27.09 -26.88
CA LEU A 4 22.83 -25.84 -26.41
C LEU A 4 21.98 -25.19 -27.53
N SER A 5 20.73 -24.96 -27.15
CA SER A 5 19.56 -24.36 -27.84
C SER A 5 19.71 -22.89 -28.30
N PRO A 6 18.91 -22.41 -29.29
CA PRO A 6 18.91 -21.01 -29.75
C PRO A 6 18.12 -20.07 -28.83
N SER A 7 18.76 -18.97 -28.41
CA SER A 7 18.16 -17.92 -27.56
C SER A 7 16.99 -17.20 -28.25
N GLN A 8 15.82 -17.26 -27.60
CA GLN A 8 14.56 -16.63 -28.02
C GLN A 8 14.50 -15.13 -27.67
N ILE A 9 13.66 -14.46 -28.46
CA ILE A 9 13.58 -13.01 -28.68
C ILE A 9 12.75 -12.35 -27.58
N ASP A 10 13.30 -11.31 -26.96
CA ASP A 10 12.58 -10.38 -26.09
C ASP A 10 11.54 -9.59 -26.90
N ARG A 11 10.27 -10.00 -26.82
CA ARG A 11 9.14 -9.29 -27.44
C ARG A 11 8.19 -8.81 -26.33
N LYS A 12 8.23 -7.50 -26.10
CA LYS A 12 7.22 -6.71 -25.39
C LYS A 12 5.79 -7.16 -25.74
N PRO A 13 4.87 -7.26 -24.76
CA PRO A 13 3.49 -7.62 -25.03
C PRO A 13 2.78 -6.47 -25.76
N THR A 14 2.20 -6.77 -26.92
CA THR A 14 1.36 -5.85 -27.72
C THR A 14 -0.11 -6.17 -27.44
N LEU A 15 -0.90 -5.13 -27.16
CA LEU A 15 -2.34 -5.22 -26.88
C LEU A 15 -3.11 -5.27 -28.21
N THR A 16 -3.90 -6.33 -28.45
CA THR A 16 -4.80 -6.45 -29.61
C THR A 16 -6.24 -6.59 -29.13
N ALA A 17 -7.16 -5.90 -29.82
CA ALA A 17 -8.55 -5.67 -29.43
C ALA A 17 -9.54 -6.84 -29.70
N ASP A 18 -9.06 -8.04 -29.99
CA ASP A 18 -9.91 -9.19 -30.30
C ASP A 18 -9.39 -10.48 -29.66
N GLY A 19 -10.30 -11.41 -29.42
CA GLY A 19 -10.19 -12.49 -28.45
C GLY A 19 -8.96 -13.40 -28.51
N LEU A 20 -8.63 -13.91 -27.32
CA LEU A 20 -8.00 -15.20 -27.04
C LEU A 20 -6.63 -15.49 -27.70
N VAL A 21 -5.54 -15.14 -27.00
CA VAL A 21 -4.32 -15.96 -27.10
C VAL A 21 -4.42 -17.12 -26.12
N GLN A 22 -4.52 -18.32 -26.67
CA GLN A 22 -4.34 -19.57 -25.95
C GLN A 22 -2.83 -19.73 -25.70
N THR A 23 -2.28 -18.99 -24.74
CA THR A 23 -0.97 -19.35 -24.18
C THR A 23 -1.21 -20.53 -23.26
N SER A 24 -0.72 -21.69 -23.65
CA SER A 24 -0.60 -22.87 -22.81
C SER A 24 0.32 -22.55 -21.63
N ASN A 25 -0.25 -21.91 -20.61
CA ASN A 25 0.22 -21.85 -19.23
C ASN A 25 -0.99 -21.50 -18.37
N SER A 26 -1.35 -22.43 -17.49
CA SER A 26 -2.43 -22.28 -16.52
C SER A 26 -2.20 -21.03 -15.65
N PRO A 27 -3.19 -20.14 -15.46
CA PRO A 27 -3.07 -19.00 -14.56
C PRO A 27 -3.21 -19.35 -13.06
N PHE A 28 -3.35 -20.63 -12.72
CA PHE A 28 -3.43 -21.10 -11.34
C PHE A 28 -2.10 -21.73 -10.90
N GLU A 29 -1.07 -20.89 -10.73
CA GLU A 29 0.03 -21.21 -9.83
C GLU A 29 0.16 -20.10 -8.78
N PRO A 30 0.13 -20.42 -7.48
CA PRO A 30 0.63 -19.50 -6.46
C PRO A 30 2.15 -19.52 -6.53
N THR A 31 2.77 -18.46 -7.05
CA THR A 31 4.22 -18.25 -6.90
C THR A 31 4.51 -17.93 -5.42
N THR A 32 4.77 -18.97 -4.62
CA THR A 32 5.42 -18.84 -3.33
C THR A 32 6.92 -18.66 -3.56
N THR A 33 7.38 -17.40 -3.63
CA THR A 33 8.80 -17.10 -3.52
C THR A 33 9.16 -16.93 -2.06
N SER A 34 9.80 -17.95 -1.51
CA SER A 34 10.47 -17.91 -0.21
C SER A 34 11.70 -17.01 -0.28
N ALA A 35 11.76 -15.98 0.56
CA ALA A 35 13.00 -15.30 0.92
C ALA A 35 13.07 -15.23 2.44
N GLU A 36 14.04 -15.96 3.01
CA GLU A 36 14.37 -15.94 4.43
C GLU A 36 15.07 -14.62 4.79
N THR A 37 14.66 -13.98 5.89
CA THR A 37 15.55 -13.22 6.77
C THR A 37 14.93 -13.19 8.17
N GLN A 38 15.68 -13.68 9.15
CA GLN A 38 15.35 -13.64 10.58
C GLN A 38 15.36 -12.20 11.11
N THR A 39 14.47 -11.84 12.05
CA THR A 39 14.86 -11.38 13.41
C THR A 39 13.65 -11.00 14.29
N SER A 40 13.71 -11.53 15.52
CA SER A 40 13.25 -11.01 16.83
C SER A 40 11.82 -10.49 17.07
N ASN A 41 11.22 -11.10 18.10
CA ASN A 41 9.98 -10.79 18.80
C ASN A 41 9.80 -9.33 19.27
N GLY A 42 8.53 -8.87 19.23
CA GLY A 42 7.94 -8.08 20.30
C GLY A 42 6.99 -6.96 19.85
N GLY A 43 5.68 -7.13 20.10
CA GLY A 43 4.73 -6.01 20.23
C GLY A 43 3.42 -6.18 19.47
N GLY A 44 2.35 -6.53 20.19
CA GLY A 44 1.03 -6.80 19.63
C GLY A 44 0.35 -5.60 18.96
N GLY A 45 -0.30 -5.88 17.84
CA GLY A 45 -1.29 -5.04 17.17
C GLY A 45 -2.27 -5.96 16.47
N VAL A 46 -3.57 -5.68 16.63
CA VAL A 46 -4.69 -6.48 16.12
C VAL A 46 -4.52 -6.75 14.61
N ASN A 47 -4.32 -8.01 14.24
CA ASN A 47 -4.32 -8.46 12.84
C ASN A 47 -5.76 -8.42 12.29
N THR A 48 -6.22 -7.26 11.83
CA THR A 48 -7.28 -7.19 10.82
C THR A 48 -6.61 -7.40 9.46
N GLY A 49 -6.66 -8.64 8.93
CA GLY A 49 -5.97 -9.04 7.68
C GLY A 49 -6.51 -8.41 6.38
N GLY A 50 -7.02 -7.19 6.43
CA GLY A 50 -7.45 -6.40 5.28
C GLY A 50 -6.39 -5.36 4.89
N PRO A 51 -6.39 -4.88 3.63
CA PRO A 51 -5.51 -3.80 3.21
C PRO A 51 -5.82 -2.51 3.99
N LEU A 52 -4.78 -1.74 4.31
CA LEU A 52 -4.92 -0.43 4.94
C LEU A 52 -5.88 0.46 4.11
N THR A 53 -6.84 1.08 4.78
CA THR A 53 -7.76 2.05 4.14
C THR A 53 -7.42 3.47 4.56
N VAL A 54 -7.86 4.44 3.77
CA VAL A 54 -7.59 5.88 4.01
C VAL A 54 -8.09 6.32 5.39
N ASP A 55 -9.25 5.82 5.82
CA ASP A 55 -9.86 6.18 7.12
C ASP A 55 -9.04 5.68 8.33
N GLN A 56 -8.10 4.76 8.12
CA GLN A 56 -7.24 4.20 9.18
C GLN A 56 -5.94 4.99 9.35
N ILE A 57 -5.66 5.98 8.47
CA ILE A 57 -4.44 6.78 8.54
C ILE A 57 -4.65 7.89 9.56
N ASP A 58 -3.77 7.95 10.55
CA ASP A 58 -3.78 8.99 11.57
C ASP A 58 -3.03 10.23 11.04
N VAL A 59 -3.79 11.21 10.54
CA VAL A 59 -3.26 12.47 9.97
C VAL A 59 -3.60 13.69 10.84
N GLU A 60 -4.05 13.50 12.07
CA GLU A 60 -4.45 14.59 12.95
C GLU A 60 -3.25 15.34 13.53
N ILE A 61 -2.68 16.26 12.74
CA ILE A 61 -1.51 17.06 13.12
C ILE A 61 -1.85 18.47 13.61
N LEU A 62 -3.04 18.98 13.28
CA LEU A 62 -3.41 20.38 13.53
C LEU A 62 -3.45 20.75 15.02
N PRO A 63 -3.99 19.93 15.93
CA PRO A 63 -3.95 20.23 17.37
C PRO A 63 -2.51 20.41 17.87
N LEU A 64 -1.59 19.57 17.40
CA LEU A 64 -0.18 19.63 17.79
C LEU A 64 0.51 20.88 17.23
N ILE A 65 0.23 21.26 15.99
CA ILE A 65 0.74 22.50 15.38
C ILE A 65 0.26 23.72 16.17
N TYR A 66 -1.03 23.77 16.49
CA TYR A 66 -1.60 24.85 17.29
C TYR A 66 -0.91 24.97 18.66
N ASP A 67 -0.69 23.84 19.33
CA ASP A 67 0.00 23.79 20.61
C ASP A 67 1.47 24.26 20.56
N ILE A 68 2.15 24.05 19.43
CA ILE A 68 3.51 24.56 19.19
C ILE A 68 3.45 26.07 19.00
N VAL A 69 2.62 26.58 18.09
CA VAL A 69 2.46 28.02 17.82
C VAL A 69 2.14 28.77 19.10
N ARG A 70 1.16 28.29 19.87
CA ARG A 70 0.77 28.88 21.16
C ARG A 70 1.88 28.82 22.22
N SER A 71 2.74 27.80 22.20
CA SER A 71 3.88 27.73 23.13
C SER A 71 5.00 28.71 22.79
N VAL A 72 5.14 29.09 21.51
CA VAL A 72 6.14 30.07 21.06
C VAL A 72 5.65 31.51 21.27
N GLU A 73 4.34 31.75 21.15
CA GLU A 73 3.73 33.07 21.38
C GLU A 73 3.67 33.47 22.86
N LYS A 74 3.86 32.54 23.79
CA LYS A 74 3.78 32.80 25.22
C LYS A 74 5.08 33.47 25.70
N ASP A 75 4.99 34.73 26.15
CA ASP A 75 6.14 35.41 26.76
C ASP A 75 6.38 34.87 28.17
N PRO A 76 7.51 34.20 28.46
CA PRO A 76 7.67 33.56 29.75
C PRO A 76 8.24 34.52 30.79
N LEU A 77 7.58 34.62 31.95
CA LEU A 77 7.92 35.59 32.99
C LEU A 77 9.19 35.27 33.79
N GLU A 78 9.67 34.02 33.79
CA GLU A 78 10.78 33.55 34.65
C GLU A 78 11.74 32.63 33.88
N ASN A 79 13.06 32.77 34.08
CA ASN A 79 14.09 32.02 33.33
C ASN A 79 13.95 30.49 33.45
N ALA A 80 13.56 29.98 34.62
CA ALA A 80 13.30 28.55 34.82
C ALA A 80 12.06 28.06 34.04
N VAL A 81 11.06 28.94 33.89
CA VAL A 81 9.85 28.68 33.09
C VAL A 81 10.20 28.73 31.59
N LYS A 82 11.05 29.67 31.16
CA LYS A 82 11.55 29.73 29.77
C LYS A 82 12.19 28.42 29.33
N LEU A 83 13.08 27.87 30.17
CA LEU A 83 13.82 26.65 29.85
C LEU A 83 12.89 25.44 29.73
N ARG A 84 11.94 25.30 30.66
CA ARG A 84 10.95 24.22 30.64
C ARG A 84 10.02 24.31 29.44
N GLU A 85 9.46 25.50 29.16
CA GLU A 85 8.56 25.69 28.01
C GLU A 85 9.27 25.49 26.68
N SER A 86 10.54 25.90 26.58
CA SER A 86 11.39 25.59 25.42
C SER A 86 11.57 24.08 25.25
N GLN A 87 11.86 23.34 26.33
CA GLN A 87 11.98 21.88 26.27
C GLN A 87 10.67 21.21 25.84
N ASP A 88 9.54 21.63 26.41
CA ASP A 88 8.21 21.11 26.06
C ASP A 88 7.85 21.41 24.60
N CYS A 89 8.20 22.60 24.09
CA CYS A 89 8.04 22.97 22.69
C CYS A 89 8.89 22.08 21.76
N ASN A 90 10.17 21.88 22.09
CA ASN A 90 11.05 20.98 21.34
C ASN A 90 10.48 19.54 21.32
N HIS A 91 9.92 19.07 22.43
CA HIS A 91 9.28 17.75 22.48
C HIS A 91 8.07 17.66 21.54
N LYS A 92 7.20 18.67 21.50
CA LYS A 92 6.07 18.74 20.57
C LYS A 92 6.51 18.76 19.10
N ILE A 93 7.61 19.46 18.79
CA ILE A 93 8.20 19.48 17.45
C ILE A 93 8.67 18.07 17.03
N LEU A 94 9.36 17.36 17.93
CA LEU A 94 9.79 15.97 17.67
C LEU A 94 8.59 15.03 17.48
N GLN A 95 7.53 15.20 18.28
CA GLN A 95 6.29 14.44 18.08
C GLN A 95 5.70 14.71 16.70
N LEU A 96 5.67 15.96 16.25
CA LEU A 96 5.14 16.33 14.94
C LEU A 96 5.94 15.69 13.81
N GLN A 97 7.28 15.70 13.89
CA GLN A 97 8.15 15.02 12.94
C GLN A 97 7.84 13.51 12.86
N LYS A 98 7.73 12.85 14.02
CA LYS A 98 7.38 11.43 14.09
C LYS A 98 6.00 11.14 13.48
N ARG A 99 5.02 12.02 13.71
CA ARG A 99 3.68 11.91 13.09
C ARG A 99 3.75 12.01 11.57
N PHE A 100 4.54 12.94 11.03
CA PHE A 100 4.74 13.05 9.57
C PHE A 100 5.41 11.82 8.97
N GLU A 101 6.44 11.29 9.63
CA GLU A 101 7.12 10.06 9.18
C GLU A 101 6.17 8.87 9.19
N SER A 102 5.41 8.69 10.28
CA SER A 102 4.40 7.64 10.39
C SER A 102 3.33 7.77 9.33
N ALA A 103 2.78 8.98 9.10
CA ALA A 103 1.78 9.21 8.08
C ALA A 103 2.32 8.92 6.67
N ARG A 104 3.57 9.32 6.37
CA ARG A 104 4.23 9.01 5.10
C ARG A 104 4.38 7.51 4.88
N GLU A 105 4.77 6.77 5.92
CA GLU A 105 4.92 5.31 5.86
C GLU A 105 3.56 4.63 5.65
N GLN A 106 2.52 5.05 6.36
CA GLN A 106 1.16 4.55 6.16
C GLN A 106 0.63 4.84 4.75
N ILE A 107 0.85 6.05 4.23
CA ILE A 107 0.47 6.41 2.86
C ILE A 107 1.16 5.50 1.84
N ARG A 108 2.43 5.15 2.06
CA ARG A 108 3.18 4.22 1.18
C ARG A 108 2.64 2.80 1.18
N GLN A 109 1.88 2.42 2.20
CA GLN A 109 1.26 1.10 2.31
C GLN A 109 -0.15 1.07 1.73
N LEU A 110 -0.71 2.20 1.30
CA LEU A 110 -2.03 2.24 0.68
C LEU A 110 -2.02 1.51 -0.67
N PRO A 111 -2.99 0.64 -0.93
CA PRO A 111 -3.09 -0.04 -2.21
C PRO A 111 -3.39 0.95 -3.34
N GLY A 112 -2.64 0.82 -4.43
CA GLY A 112 -2.92 1.53 -5.68
C GLY A 112 -2.23 2.88 -5.83
N ILE A 113 -1.46 3.34 -4.84
CA ILE A 113 -0.70 4.61 -4.91
C ILE A 113 0.36 4.63 -6.02
N ASP A 114 0.83 3.46 -6.45
CA ASP A 114 1.87 3.32 -7.48
C ASP A 114 1.32 3.51 -8.90
N TYR A 115 0.00 3.57 -9.05
CA TYR A 115 -0.67 3.71 -10.34
C TYR A 115 -1.14 5.14 -10.57
N ASN A 116 -1.00 5.59 -11.80
CA ASN A 116 -1.70 6.80 -12.22
C ASN A 116 -3.22 6.51 -12.36
N LYS A 117 -4.00 7.59 -12.50
CA LYS A 117 -5.45 7.51 -12.55
C LYS A 117 -5.95 6.61 -13.68
N GLU A 118 -5.35 6.72 -14.86
CA GLU A 118 -5.72 5.97 -16.05
C GLU A 118 -5.45 4.46 -15.86
N GLU A 119 -4.31 4.10 -15.27
CA GLU A 119 -3.94 2.72 -14.92
C GLU A 119 -4.90 2.13 -13.88
N GLN A 120 -5.26 2.91 -12.85
CA GLN A 120 -6.26 2.48 -11.85
C GLN A 120 -7.61 2.18 -12.51
N GLN A 121 -8.05 3.04 -13.43
CA GLN A 121 -9.32 2.86 -14.16
C GLN A 121 -9.28 1.62 -15.06
N GLN A 122 -8.22 1.44 -15.85
CA GLN A 122 -8.06 0.26 -16.72
C GLN A 122 -8.08 -1.03 -15.92
N ARG A 123 -7.37 -1.07 -14.78
CA ARG A 123 -7.33 -2.26 -13.93
C ARG A 123 -8.68 -2.57 -13.31
N LEU A 124 -9.43 -1.55 -12.93
CA LEU A 124 -10.78 -1.69 -12.41
C LEU A 124 -11.75 -2.24 -13.48
N GLU A 125 -11.66 -1.78 -14.72
CA GLU A 125 -12.43 -2.32 -15.85
C GLU A 125 -12.08 -3.78 -16.16
N LEU A 126 -10.79 -4.11 -16.14
CA LEU A 126 -10.31 -5.48 -16.29
C LEU A 126 -10.90 -6.38 -15.19
N LEU A 127 -10.85 -5.94 -13.93
CA LEU A 127 -11.36 -6.71 -12.79
C LEU A 127 -12.88 -6.94 -12.90
N ARG A 128 -13.63 -5.92 -13.33
CA ARG A 128 -15.08 -6.06 -13.62
C ARG A 128 -15.35 -7.08 -14.72
N SER A 129 -14.57 -7.05 -15.79
CA SER A 129 -14.70 -7.97 -16.92
C SER A 129 -14.40 -9.41 -16.50
N GLN A 130 -13.32 -9.62 -15.74
CA GLN A 130 -12.97 -10.91 -15.17
C GLN A 130 -14.06 -11.45 -14.24
N LEU A 131 -14.62 -10.61 -13.38
CA LEU A 131 -15.71 -11.00 -12.48
C LEU A 131 -16.95 -11.43 -13.26
N LYS A 132 -17.34 -10.66 -14.28
CA LYS A 132 -18.47 -11.00 -15.17
C LYS A 132 -18.27 -12.36 -15.84
N LEU A 133 -17.08 -12.60 -16.39
CA LEU A 133 -16.74 -13.86 -17.05
C LEU A 133 -16.76 -15.03 -16.05
N LYS A 134 -16.12 -14.89 -14.89
CA LYS A 134 -16.12 -15.90 -13.82
C LYS A 134 -17.55 -16.23 -13.38
N GLN A 135 -18.41 -15.22 -13.23
CA GLN A 135 -19.81 -15.44 -12.86
C GLN A 135 -20.61 -16.16 -13.95
N GLN A 136 -20.41 -15.82 -15.22
CA GLN A 136 -21.03 -16.54 -16.35
C GLN A 136 -20.61 -18.01 -16.37
N LEU A 137 -19.32 -18.26 -16.13
CA LEU A 137 -18.75 -19.60 -16.13
C LEU A 137 -19.32 -20.45 -14.99
N ILE A 138 -19.37 -19.89 -13.77
CA ILE A 138 -20.00 -20.54 -12.62
C ILE A 138 -21.46 -20.88 -12.91
N ARG A 139 -22.23 -19.96 -13.51
CA ARG A 139 -23.64 -20.23 -13.90
C ARG A 139 -23.71 -21.39 -14.89
N LYS A 140 -22.92 -21.34 -15.97
CA LYS A 140 -22.87 -22.40 -16.99
C LYS A 140 -22.62 -23.77 -16.38
N TYR A 141 -21.63 -23.89 -15.50
CA TYR A 141 -21.30 -25.16 -14.87
C TYR A 141 -22.33 -25.62 -13.83
N LYS A 142 -22.94 -24.68 -13.09
CA LYS A 142 -24.05 -25.01 -12.18
C LYS A 142 -25.31 -25.47 -12.92
N ASP A 143 -25.58 -24.92 -14.11
CA ASP A 143 -26.76 -25.27 -14.90
C ASP A 143 -26.58 -26.61 -15.65
N THR A 144 -25.34 -27.08 -15.84
CA THR A 144 -25.02 -28.38 -16.47
C THR A 144 -24.88 -29.56 -15.49
N GLU A 145 -24.95 -29.32 -14.18
CA GLU A 145 -24.92 -30.37 -13.14
C GLU A 145 -26.33 -30.99 -12.92
N PHE A 146 -26.99 -31.45 -13.99
CA PHE A 146 -28.21 -32.27 -13.97
C PHE A 146 -28.22 -33.29 -15.11
#